data_AF-F8GVY0-F1
#
_entry.id   AF-F8GVY0-F1
#
_cell.length_a   1.000
_cell.length_b   1.000
_cell.length_c   1.000
_cell.angle_alpha   90.00
_cell.angle_beta   90.00
_cell.angle_gamma   90.00
#
_symmetry.space_group_name_H-M   'P 1'
#
loop_
_entity.id
_entity.type
_entity.pdbx_description
1 polymer ?
#
loop_
_entity_poly.entity_id
_entity_poly.type
_entity_poly.pdbx_seq_one_letter_code
_entity_poly.pdbx_strand_id
1 'polypeptide(L)'
;MPESRLVSRRVPNEKVLRKYSADNNIDIKIVSGKDYADALQLVESERASALVLDDVLLFGLRANSRNPSSLVIVGDPLQVEPYASMVRKDDAEFKKLVDGTITRLIRSGEFTRLYKKWFESPIPPTGVNLNMPMSEPLRANLKSRSDKPAQ
;
A
#
# COMPACT_ATOMS: atom_id res chain seq x y z
N MET A 1 23.03 -20.87 -2.23
CA MET A 1 21.83 -20.00 -2.28
C MET A 1 22.35 -18.57 -2.41
N PRO A 2 22.01 -17.80 -3.46
CA PRO A 2 22.42 -16.40 -3.51
C PRO A 2 21.69 -15.62 -2.40
N GLU A 3 22.41 -14.75 -1.70
CA GLU A 3 21.86 -13.88 -0.64
C GLU A 3 20.65 -13.08 -1.15
N SER A 4 19.46 -13.27 -0.57
CA SER A 4 18.27 -12.48 -0.89
C SER A 4 18.35 -11.10 -0.24
N ARG A 5 18.52 -10.05 -1.05
CA ARG A 5 18.57 -8.66 -0.59
C ARG A 5 17.22 -8.01 -0.80
N LEU A 6 16.61 -7.45 0.25
CA LEU A 6 15.33 -6.76 0.17
C LEU A 6 15.49 -5.27 0.42
N VAL A 7 14.73 -4.44 -0.30
CA VAL A 7 14.66 -3.00 -0.07
C VAL A 7 13.47 -2.67 0.83
N SER A 8 13.71 -1.87 1.86
CA SER A 8 12.67 -1.26 2.68
C SER A 8 12.93 0.25 2.82
N ARG A 9 11.90 1.07 2.57
CA ARG A 9 11.94 2.48 2.96
C ARG A 9 11.62 2.58 4.45
N ARG A 10 12.26 3.53 5.18
CA ARG A 10 11.95 3.85 6.58
C ARG A 10 10.48 4.24 6.75
N VAL A 11 9.68 3.23 7.05
CA VAL A 11 8.29 3.19 7.52
C VAL A 11 8.13 1.85 8.25
N PRO A 12 7.01 1.55 8.95
CA PRO A 12 6.82 0.35 9.79
C PRO A 12 7.33 -0.99 9.22
N ASN A 13 7.42 -1.07 7.89
CA ASN A 13 7.88 -2.20 7.09
C ASN A 13 9.25 -2.78 7.46
N GLU A 14 10.23 -2.00 7.94
CA GLU A 14 11.53 -2.58 8.33
C GLU A 14 11.39 -3.50 9.55
N LYS A 15 10.62 -3.06 10.57
CA LYS A 15 10.40 -3.85 11.79
C LYS A 15 9.64 -5.14 11.47
N VAL A 16 8.66 -5.05 10.58
CA VAL A 16 7.86 -6.20 10.12
C VAL A 16 8.71 -7.17 9.34
N LEU A 17 9.58 -6.70 8.45
CA LEU A 17 10.51 -7.57 7.73
C LEU A 17 11.50 -8.29 8.64
N ARG A 18 12.05 -7.59 9.64
CA ARG A 18 12.94 -8.21 10.62
C ARG A 18 12.20 -9.28 11.43
N LYS A 19 10.97 -9.01 11.85
CA LYS A 19 10.13 -9.99 12.53
C LYS A 19 9.84 -11.20 11.63
N TYR A 20 9.42 -10.97 10.38
CA TYR A 20 9.14 -12.04 9.43
C TYR A 20 10.36 -12.90 9.13
N SER A 21 11.53 -12.28 8.95
CA SER A 21 12.83 -12.95 8.80
C SER A 21 13.12 -13.88 9.98
N ALA A 22 12.94 -13.39 11.22
CA ALA A 22 13.15 -14.18 12.43
C ALA A 22 12.12 -15.31 12.58
N ASP A 23 10.84 -15.03 12.39
CA ASP A 23 9.75 -15.99 12.55
C ASP A 23 9.84 -17.14 11.54
N ASN A 24 10.37 -16.88 10.33
CA ASN A 24 10.49 -17.87 9.25
C ASN A 24 11.92 -18.39 9.04
N ASN A 25 12.88 -17.97 9.86
CA ASN A 25 14.28 -18.35 9.77
C ASN A 25 14.90 -18.11 8.37
N ILE A 26 14.60 -16.95 7.79
CA ILE A 26 15.08 -16.52 6.46
C ILE A 26 16.11 -15.41 6.66
N ASP A 27 17.29 -15.54 6.05
CA ASP A 27 18.29 -14.48 6.07
C ASP A 27 17.93 -13.37 5.06
N ILE A 28 17.59 -12.19 5.58
CA ILE A 28 17.20 -11.03 4.78
C ILE A 28 18.19 -9.90 5.04
N LYS A 29 18.93 -9.53 3.98
CA LYS A 29 19.71 -8.30 4.00
C LYS A 29 18.84 -7.12 3.58
N ILE A 30 18.53 -6.24 4.53
CA ILE A 30 17.74 -5.04 4.28
C ILE A 30 18.66 -3.91 3.78
N VAL A 31 18.30 -3.34 2.64
CA VAL A 31 18.86 -2.07 2.14
C VAL A 31 17.76 -1.01 2.10
N SER A 32 18.09 0.26 2.23
CA SER A 32 17.11 1.34 2.22
C SER A 32 17.34 2.31 1.08
N GLY A 33 16.28 2.57 0.31
CA GLY A 33 16.23 3.68 -0.63
C GLY A 33 15.93 5.00 0.06
N LYS A 34 16.36 6.11 -0.55
CA LYS A 34 16.09 7.47 -0.06
C LYS A 34 14.61 7.84 -0.16
N ASP A 35 13.97 7.41 -1.22
CA ASP A 35 12.53 7.53 -1.48
C ASP A 35 12.01 6.29 -2.22
N TYR A 36 10.75 6.32 -2.63
CA TYR A 36 10.12 5.19 -3.32
C TYR A 36 10.70 4.92 -4.72
N ALA A 37 11.11 5.97 -5.44
CA ALA A 37 11.67 5.83 -6.79
C ALA A 37 13.10 5.26 -6.73
N ASP A 38 13.92 5.74 -5.80
CA ASP A 38 15.25 5.20 -5.53
C ASP A 38 15.18 3.74 -5.06
N ALA A 39 14.20 3.41 -4.21
CA ALA A 39 13.97 2.04 -3.76
C ALA A 39 13.57 1.10 -4.91
N LEU A 40 12.69 1.55 -5.82
CA LEU A 40 12.36 0.79 -7.03
C LEU A 40 13.59 0.62 -7.94
N GLN A 41 14.39 1.68 -8.12
CA GLN A 41 15.60 1.63 -8.95
C GLN A 41 16.60 0.59 -8.44
N LEU A 42 16.70 0.36 -7.13
CA LEU A 42 17.55 -0.71 -6.58
C LEU A 42 17.10 -2.10 -7.06
N VAL A 43 15.79 -2.33 -7.23
CA VAL A 43 15.24 -3.57 -7.79
C VAL A 43 15.47 -3.64 -9.29
N GLU A 44 15.16 -2.57 -10.03
CA GLU A 44 15.34 -2.52 -11.49
C GLU A 44 16.81 -2.63 -11.93
N SER A 45 17.75 -2.26 -11.05
CA SER A 45 19.21 -2.39 -11.26
C SER A 45 19.81 -3.66 -10.66
N GLU A 46 18.98 -4.61 -10.22
CA GLU A 46 19.38 -5.90 -9.61
C GLU A 46 20.27 -5.75 -8.35
N ARG A 47 20.33 -4.56 -7.76
CA ARG A 47 21.04 -4.31 -6.49
C ARG A 47 20.23 -4.81 -5.28
N ALA A 48 18.94 -5.10 -5.48
CA ALA A 48 18.07 -5.80 -4.57
C ALA A 48 17.11 -6.72 -5.32
N SER A 49 16.68 -7.79 -4.66
CA SER A 49 15.81 -8.83 -5.22
C SER A 49 14.33 -8.45 -5.19
N ALA A 50 13.88 -7.66 -4.21
CA ALA A 50 12.50 -7.16 -4.16
C ALA A 50 12.39 -5.88 -3.30
N LEU A 51 11.30 -5.14 -3.53
CA LEU A 51 10.88 -3.96 -2.77
C LEU A 51 9.67 -4.32 -1.93
N VAL A 52 9.73 -4.05 -0.63
CA VAL A 52 8.63 -4.31 0.31
C VAL A 52 8.04 -2.98 0.74
N LEU A 53 6.77 -2.80 0.41
CA LEU A 53 6.00 -1.58 0.65
C LEU A 53 4.51 -1.91 0.59
N ASP A 54 3.68 -0.96 1.01
CA ASP A 54 2.22 -1.02 0.90
C ASP A 54 1.80 -1.26 -0.55
N ASP A 55 0.79 -2.11 -0.74
CA ASP A 55 0.33 -2.58 -2.05
C ASP A 55 0.02 -1.42 -3.01
N VAL A 56 -0.75 -0.43 -2.58
CA VAL A 56 -1.14 0.74 -3.36
C VAL A 56 0.06 1.52 -3.89
N LEU A 57 1.12 1.62 -3.09
CA LEU A 57 2.36 2.29 -3.49
C LEU A 57 3.13 1.43 -4.49
N LEU A 58 3.17 0.11 -4.31
CA LEU A 58 3.75 -0.81 -5.29
C LEU A 58 3.01 -0.76 -6.64
N PHE A 59 1.67 -0.74 -6.63
CA PHE A 59 0.87 -0.58 -7.84
C PHE A 59 1.16 0.76 -8.54
N GLY A 60 1.23 1.85 -7.78
CA GLY A 60 1.59 3.17 -8.31
C GLY A 60 3.01 3.21 -8.88
N LEU A 61 3.98 2.62 -8.20
CA LEU A 61 5.37 2.53 -8.65
C LEU A 61 5.51 1.70 -9.92
N ARG A 62 4.89 0.52 -9.98
CA ARG A 62 4.88 -0.34 -11.17
C ARG A 62 4.23 0.38 -12.35
N ALA A 63 3.09 1.02 -12.13
CA ALA A 63 2.35 1.74 -13.17
C ALA A 63 3.19 2.85 -13.81
N ASN A 64 4.03 3.53 -13.02
CA ASN A 64 4.88 4.63 -13.49
C ASN A 64 6.33 4.21 -13.80
N SER A 65 6.66 2.91 -13.74
CA SER A 65 8.01 2.43 -14.03
C SER A 65 8.33 2.47 -15.52
N ARG A 66 9.62 2.36 -15.87
CA ARG A 66 10.05 2.36 -17.28
C ARG A 66 9.54 1.14 -18.05
N ASN A 67 9.43 0.01 -17.36
CA ASN A 67 8.95 -1.24 -17.94
C ASN A 67 8.00 -1.94 -16.96
N PRO A 68 6.71 -1.55 -16.89
CA PRO A 68 5.77 -2.11 -15.93
C PRO A 68 5.59 -3.62 -16.03
N SER A 69 5.78 -4.21 -17.22
CA SER A 69 5.64 -5.65 -17.45
C SER A 69 6.81 -6.48 -16.91
N SER A 70 7.97 -5.87 -16.60
CA SER A 70 9.08 -6.58 -15.94
C SER A 70 8.94 -6.63 -14.43
N LEU A 71 7.88 -6.06 -13.85
CA LEU A 71 7.63 -6.02 -12.42
C LEU A 71 6.35 -6.77 -12.08
N VAL A 72 6.42 -7.61 -11.07
CA VAL A 72 5.26 -8.34 -10.52
C VAL A 72 5.14 -8.06 -9.04
N ILE A 73 3.91 -7.84 -8.57
CA ILE A 73 3.58 -7.71 -7.15
C ILE A 73 3.17 -9.10 -6.67
N VAL A 74 3.87 -9.63 -5.67
CA VAL A 74 3.76 -11.02 -5.21
C VAL A 74 3.83 -11.12 -3.69
N GLY A 75 3.52 -12.31 -3.18
CA GLY A 75 3.58 -12.63 -1.76
C GLY A 75 2.30 -12.28 -1.02
N ASP A 76 2.14 -12.91 0.15
CA ASP A 76 1.05 -12.58 1.07
C ASP A 76 1.36 -11.27 1.80
N PRO A 77 0.35 -10.47 2.17
CA PRO A 77 0.55 -9.29 3.01
C PRO A 77 1.21 -9.67 4.34
N LEU A 78 2.32 -9.02 4.67
CA LEU A 78 3.00 -9.23 5.96
C LEU A 78 2.22 -8.64 7.13
N GLN A 79 1.38 -7.64 6.85
CA GLN A 79 0.47 -6.98 7.79
C GLN A 79 -0.62 -6.24 7.00
N VAL A 80 -1.72 -5.90 7.67
CA VAL A 80 -2.78 -5.05 7.14
C VAL A 80 -2.68 -3.67 7.77
N GLU A 81 -2.49 -2.63 6.94
CA GLU A 81 -2.41 -1.23 7.39
C GLU A 81 -3.58 -0.40 6.80
N PRO A 82 -4.71 -0.24 7.52
CA PRO A 82 -5.82 0.57 7.04
C PRO A 82 -5.44 2.05 7.00
N TYR A 83 -5.60 2.68 5.84
CA TYR A 83 -5.43 4.12 5.70
C TYR A 83 -6.67 4.87 6.19
N ALA A 84 -6.46 5.93 6.95
CA ALA A 84 -7.50 6.77 7.51
C ALA A 84 -7.10 8.25 7.47
N SER A 85 -8.11 9.13 7.48
CA SER A 85 -7.89 10.56 7.66
C SER A 85 -7.46 10.83 9.11
N MET A 86 -6.23 11.30 9.29
CA MET A 86 -5.72 11.65 10.61
C MET A 86 -6.36 12.95 11.11
N VAL A 87 -6.82 12.94 12.36
CA VAL A 87 -7.42 14.10 13.03
C VAL A 87 -6.78 14.27 14.41
N ARG A 88 -6.98 15.43 15.05
CA ARG A 88 -6.56 15.65 16.44
C ARG A 88 -7.33 14.70 17.38
N LYS A 89 -6.64 14.16 18.39
CA LYS A 89 -7.19 13.15 19.31
C LYS A 89 -8.44 13.64 20.06
N ASP A 90 -8.42 14.87 20.56
CA ASP A 90 -9.46 15.40 21.46
C ASP A 90 -10.48 16.29 20.73
N ASP A 91 -10.66 16.08 19.42
CA ASP A 91 -11.56 16.85 18.56
C ASP A 91 -12.71 15.98 18.03
N ALA A 92 -13.62 15.61 18.94
CA ALA A 92 -14.69 14.67 18.65
C ALA A 92 -15.70 15.20 17.62
N GLU A 93 -15.95 16.51 17.60
CA GLU A 93 -16.85 17.13 16.63
C GLU A 93 -16.28 17.07 15.22
N PHE A 94 -14.99 17.39 15.05
CA PHE A 94 -14.35 17.28 13.75
C PHE A 94 -14.26 15.83 13.28
N LYS A 95 -13.94 14.90 14.19
CA LYS A 95 -13.97 13.47 13.87
C LYS A 95 -15.35 13.03 13.36
N LYS A 96 -16.42 13.42 14.05
CA LYS A 96 -17.80 13.10 13.64
C LYS A 96 -18.14 13.65 12.24
N LEU A 97 -17.65 14.84 11.90
CA LEU A 97 -17.82 15.42 10.57
C LEU A 97 -17.11 14.59 9.49
N VAL A 98 -15.86 14.18 9.75
CA VAL A 98 -15.05 13.36 8.84
C VAL A 98 -15.71 11.98 8.65
N ASP A 99 -16.01 11.27 9.74
CA ASP A 99 -16.64 9.94 9.70
C ASP A 99 -18.01 9.98 9.02
N GLY A 100 -18.81 11.02 9.30
CA GLY A 100 -20.11 11.22 8.67
C GLY A 100 -20.00 11.48 7.16
N THR A 101 -18.97 12.22 6.74
CA THR A 101 -18.69 12.48 5.31
C THR A 101 -18.29 11.20 4.58
N ILE A 102 -17.36 10.42 5.14
CA ILE A 102 -16.94 9.15 4.55
C ILE A 102 -18.14 8.18 4.50
N THR A 103 -18.92 8.08 5.57
CA THR A 103 -20.13 7.25 5.62
C THR A 103 -21.14 7.63 4.54
N ARG A 104 -21.34 8.94 4.30
CA ARG A 104 -22.23 9.42 3.23
C ARG A 104 -21.73 9.00 1.85
N LEU A 105 -20.43 9.13 1.58
CA LEU A 105 -19.82 8.71 0.31
C LEU A 105 -19.96 7.21 0.08
N ILE A 106 -19.80 6.40 1.13
CA ILE A 106 -19.99 4.95 1.06
C ILE A 106 -21.45 4.63 0.74
N ARG A 107 -22.41 5.21 1.48
CA ARG A 107 -23.85 4.95 1.29
C ARG A 107 -24.38 5.39 -0.07
N SER A 108 -23.87 6.49 -0.62
CA SER A 108 -24.28 6.98 -1.94
C SER A 108 -23.64 6.24 -3.12
N GLY A 109 -22.72 5.31 -2.84
CA GLY A 109 -21.90 4.64 -3.84
C GLY A 109 -20.82 5.53 -4.46
N GLU A 110 -20.67 6.78 -4.00
CA GLU A 110 -19.65 7.71 -4.48
C GLU A 110 -18.24 7.21 -4.15
N PHE A 111 -18.06 6.59 -2.99
CA PHE A 111 -16.78 5.96 -2.63
C PHE A 111 -16.36 4.93 -3.68
N THR A 112 -17.27 4.02 -4.07
CA THR A 112 -16.98 2.98 -5.07
C THR A 112 -16.70 3.59 -6.44
N ARG A 113 -17.41 4.66 -6.83
CA ARG A 113 -17.12 5.40 -8.08
C ARG A 113 -15.73 6.03 -8.06
N LEU A 114 -15.35 6.66 -6.95
CA LEU A 114 -14.03 7.24 -6.76
C LEU A 114 -12.95 6.16 -6.79
N TYR A 115 -13.17 5.02 -6.13
CA TYR A 115 -12.25 3.89 -6.16
C TYR A 115 -12.01 3.42 -7.60
N LYS A 116 -13.09 3.16 -8.34
CA LYS A 116 -13.01 2.75 -9.75
C LYS A 116 -12.24 3.77 -10.60
N LYS A 117 -12.51 5.06 -10.40
CA LYS A 117 -11.83 6.14 -11.13
C LYS A 117 -10.32 6.15 -10.91
N TRP A 118 -9.87 5.99 -9.67
CA TRP A 118 -8.46 6.17 -9.31
C TRP A 118 -7.62 4.90 -9.35
N PHE A 119 -8.24 3.72 -9.20
CA PHE A 119 -7.51 2.44 -9.06
C PHE A 119 -7.81 1.43 -10.17
N GLU A 120 -8.93 1.57 -10.87
CA GLU A 120 -9.38 0.59 -11.89
C GLU A 120 -9.62 1.22 -13.28
N SER A 121 -9.34 2.51 -13.43
CA SER A 121 -9.51 3.26 -14.69
C SER A 121 -8.25 4.04 -15.05
N PRO A 122 -8.06 4.45 -16.31
CA PRO A 122 -7.01 5.39 -16.70
C PRO A 122 -7.07 6.69 -15.89
N ILE A 123 -5.94 7.08 -15.28
CA ILE A 123 -5.81 8.30 -14.46
C ILE A 123 -4.90 9.35 -15.13
N PRO A 124 -5.19 10.65 -14.97
CA PRO A 124 -4.32 11.71 -15.49
C PRO A 124 -2.97 11.78 -14.74
N PRO A 125 -1.92 12.36 -15.35
CA PRO A 125 -1.89 12.94 -16.70
C PRO A 125 -1.57 11.94 -17.81
N THR A 126 -1.00 10.77 -17.48
CA THR A 126 -0.45 9.83 -18.46
C THR A 126 -1.45 8.78 -18.96
N GLY A 127 -2.65 8.71 -18.37
CA GLY A 127 -3.65 7.71 -18.72
C GLY A 127 -3.32 6.30 -18.22
N VAL A 128 -2.39 6.17 -17.27
CA VAL A 128 -2.04 4.87 -16.70
C VAL A 128 -3.20 4.29 -15.90
N ASN A 129 -3.37 2.98 -15.91
CA ASN A 129 -4.33 2.28 -15.06
C ASN A 129 -3.57 1.41 -14.06
N LEU A 130 -3.85 1.58 -12.76
CA LEU A 130 -3.22 0.77 -11.71
C LEU A 130 -3.66 -0.69 -11.78
N ASN A 131 -4.87 -0.96 -12.32
CA ASN A 131 -5.50 -2.27 -12.34
C ASN A 131 -5.53 -2.91 -10.94
N MET A 132 -5.85 -2.10 -9.93
CA MET A 132 -5.84 -2.48 -8.53
C MET A 132 -7.29 -2.71 -8.04
N PRO A 133 -7.77 -3.96 -8.04
CA PRO A 133 -9.11 -4.25 -7.55
C PRO A 133 -9.21 -3.95 -6.05
N MET A 134 -10.40 -3.55 -5.59
CA MET A 134 -10.64 -3.36 -4.16
C MET A 134 -10.28 -4.63 -3.38
N SER A 135 -9.59 -4.51 -2.24
CA SER A 135 -9.25 -5.67 -1.41
C SER A 135 -10.48 -6.19 -0.65
N GLU A 136 -10.46 -7.46 -0.23
CA GLU A 136 -11.52 -8.02 0.62
C GLU A 136 -11.68 -7.28 1.95
N PRO A 137 -10.60 -6.94 2.68
CA PRO A 137 -10.70 -6.15 3.91
C PRO A 137 -11.36 -4.80 3.68
N LEU A 138 -11.02 -4.11 2.58
CA LEU A 138 -11.66 -2.82 2.26
C LEU A 138 -13.15 -3.03 1.94
N ARG A 139 -13.51 -4.01 1.11
CA ARG A 139 -14.93 -4.34 0.84
C ARG A 139 -15.71 -4.66 2.12
N ALA A 140 -15.11 -5.39 3.06
CA ALA A 140 -15.72 -5.67 4.36
C ALA A 140 -15.89 -4.38 5.18
N ASN A 141 -14.88 -3.51 5.20
CA ASN A 141 -14.95 -2.25 5.94
C ASN A 141 -15.96 -1.26 5.36
N LEU A 142 -16.26 -1.29 4.06
CA LEU A 142 -17.35 -0.48 3.49
C LEU A 142 -18.73 -0.87 4.05
N LYS A 143 -18.88 -2.11 4.54
CA LYS A 143 -20.13 -2.58 5.18
C LYS A 143 -20.15 -2.19 6.65
N SER A 144 -19.08 -2.49 7.39
CA SER A 144 -19.00 -2.25 8.84
C SER A 144 -18.79 -0.77 9.19
N ARG A 145 -18.07 -0.03 8.34
CA ARG A 145 -17.66 1.38 8.52
C ARG A 145 -16.92 1.59 9.84
N SER A 146 -15.96 0.72 10.11
CA SER A 146 -15.16 0.74 11.33
C SER A 146 -13.96 1.67 11.18
N ASP A 147 -13.65 2.39 12.26
CA ASP A 147 -12.42 3.15 12.48
C ASP A 147 -11.49 2.49 13.51
N LYS A 148 -11.85 1.29 13.99
CA LYS A 148 -10.98 0.48 14.86
C LYS A 148 -9.72 0.06 14.11
N PRO A 149 -8.57 -0.04 14.81
CA PRO A 149 -7.34 -0.59 14.23
C PRO A 149 -7.57 -1.98 13.63
N ALA A 150 -6.84 -2.31 12.57
CA ALA A 150 -6.73 -3.70 12.12
C ALA A 150 -6.13 -4.54 13.26
N GLN A 151 -6.68 -5.73 13.47
CA GLN A 151 -6.18 -6.73 14.41
C GLN A 151 -5.24 -7.69 13.70
#